data_AF-A0A0A0I3V5-F1
#
_entry.id   AF-A0A0A0I3V5-F1
#
_cell.length_a   1.000
_cell.length_b   1.000
_cell.length_c   1.000
_cell.angle_alpha   90.00
_cell.angle_beta   90.00
_cell.angle_gamma   90.00
#
_symmetry.space_group_name_H-M   'P 1'
#
loop_
_entity.id
_entity.type
_entity.pdbx_description
1 polymer ?
#
loop_
_entity_poly.entity_id
_entity_poly.type
_entity_poly.pdbx_seq_one_letter_code
_entity_poly.pdbx_strand_id
1 'polypeptide(L)'
;MSYTTNKQPQGYPYFVTSKLREDMIGELVAINDYSFIISNCSIKEINNVLSHIRQEEHNHYGMLLKLLRKYDPMEMDAYLKVISHTDLTPAKEYLTVTTGVTNKLLLNYLREGIKGELEAVILYEQHLAEIPYTDIRETLQKIVYEEKEHLEELTLVLTNYDKEKYGPIEK
;
A
#
# COMPACT_ATOMS: atom_id res chain seq x y z
N MET A 1 2.19 -17.89 -6.63
CA MET A 1 1.10 -17.92 -5.64
C MET A 1 1.09 -16.55 -5.01
N SER A 2 -0.01 -15.79 -5.11
CA SER A 2 -0.16 -14.58 -4.31
C SER A 2 -0.28 -15.01 -2.85
N TYR A 3 0.65 -14.54 -2.03
CA TYR A 3 0.64 -14.76 -0.60
C TYR A 3 -0.17 -13.61 0.02
N THR A 4 -1.08 -13.95 0.94
CA THR A 4 -1.56 -13.12 2.07
C THR A 4 -2.80 -12.24 1.98
N THR A 5 -3.58 -12.20 0.89
CA THR A 5 -4.79 -11.35 0.87
C THR A 5 -6.11 -12.12 0.80
N ASN A 6 -6.91 -12.00 1.87
CA ASN A 6 -8.28 -12.52 1.89
C ASN A 6 -9.08 -11.90 0.73
N LYS A 7 -9.70 -12.75 -0.09
CA LYS A 7 -10.47 -12.39 -1.30
C LYS A 7 -9.65 -11.93 -2.52
N GLN A 8 -8.33 -12.13 -2.55
CA GLN A 8 -7.58 -11.97 -3.80
C GLN A 8 -7.90 -13.11 -4.78
N PRO A 9 -8.09 -12.81 -6.08
CA PRO A 9 -8.20 -13.84 -7.11
C PRO A 9 -7.00 -14.80 -7.05
N GLN A 10 -7.28 -16.10 -6.95
CA GLN A 10 -6.25 -17.13 -6.93
C GLN A 10 -5.73 -17.35 -8.35
N GLY A 11 -4.41 -17.32 -8.55
CA GLY A 11 -3.79 -17.59 -9.85
C GLY A 11 -2.48 -16.85 -10.06
N TYR A 12 -2.00 -16.87 -11.30
CA TYR A 12 -0.86 -16.05 -11.76
C TYR A 12 -1.40 -15.07 -12.82
N PRO A 13 -1.24 -13.75 -12.66
CA PRO A 13 -1.69 -12.80 -13.67
C PRO A 13 -0.78 -12.83 -14.89
N TYR A 14 -1.34 -13.19 -16.04
CA TYR A 14 -0.58 -13.28 -17.29
C TYR A 14 -0.49 -11.94 -18.03
N PHE A 15 -1.58 -11.18 -18.07
CA PHE A 15 -1.62 -9.91 -18.80
C PHE A 15 -1.01 -8.78 -17.97
N VAL A 16 -0.35 -7.84 -18.65
CA VAL A 16 0.21 -6.64 -18.00
C VAL A 16 -0.88 -5.87 -17.24
N THR A 17 -2.07 -5.74 -17.81
CA THR A 17 -3.21 -5.10 -17.14
C THR A 17 -3.79 -5.93 -15.98
N SER A 18 -3.52 -7.24 -15.91
CA SER A 18 -3.84 -8.07 -14.74
C SER A 18 -2.81 -7.89 -13.62
N LYS A 19 -1.53 -7.71 -13.98
CA LYS A 19 -0.45 -7.42 -13.02
C LYS A 19 -0.64 -6.06 -12.35
N LEU A 20 -0.94 -5.02 -13.14
CA LEU A 20 -1.30 -3.71 -12.60
C LEU A 20 -2.50 -3.76 -11.63
N ARG A 21 -3.46 -4.66 -11.87
CA ARG A 21 -4.59 -4.87 -10.96
C ARG A 21 -4.17 -5.60 -9.68
N GLU A 22 -3.27 -6.57 -9.79
CA GLU A 22 -2.69 -7.23 -8.62
C GLU A 22 -1.92 -6.22 -7.76
N ASP A 23 -1.14 -5.34 -8.38
CA ASP A 23 -0.44 -4.25 -7.69
C ASP A 23 -1.43 -3.33 -6.97
N MET A 24 -2.46 -2.84 -7.67
CA MET A 24 -3.51 -2.00 -7.06
C MET A 24 -4.26 -2.67 -5.91
N ILE A 25 -4.40 -4.00 -5.92
CA ILE A 25 -5.01 -4.74 -4.81
C ILE A 25 -4.09 -4.68 -3.59
N GLY A 26 -2.77 -4.85 -3.78
CA GLY A 26 -1.76 -4.68 -2.74
C GLY A 26 -1.86 -3.31 -2.08
N GLU A 27 -1.89 -2.25 -2.90
CA GLU A 27 -2.01 -0.88 -2.40
C GLU A 27 -3.26 -0.65 -1.54
N LEU A 28 -4.41 -1.15 -1.99
CA LEU A 28 -5.66 -1.01 -1.24
C LEU A 28 -5.60 -1.73 0.11
N VAL A 29 -4.85 -2.82 0.20
CA VAL A 29 -4.66 -3.58 1.43
C VAL A 29 -3.75 -2.80 2.38
N ALA A 30 -2.61 -2.31 1.89
CA ALA A 30 -1.72 -1.44 2.66
C ALA A 30 -2.45 -0.20 3.20
N ILE A 31 -3.21 0.51 2.35
CA ILE A 31 -4.02 1.67 2.76
C ILE A 31 -4.96 1.32 3.94
N ASN A 32 -5.63 0.18 3.85
CA ASN A 32 -6.59 -0.25 4.86
C ASN A 32 -5.89 -0.69 6.15
N ASP A 33 -4.79 -1.42 6.03
CA ASP A 33 -3.99 -1.88 7.17
C ASP A 33 -3.41 -0.68 7.92
N TYR A 34 -2.82 0.30 7.24
CA TYR A 34 -2.35 1.53 7.89
C TYR A 34 -3.47 2.36 8.50
N SER A 35 -4.62 2.46 7.83
CA SER A 35 -5.80 3.12 8.41
C SER A 35 -6.26 2.43 9.70
N PHE A 36 -6.23 1.09 9.73
CA PHE A 36 -6.56 0.31 10.90
C PHE A 36 -5.57 0.59 12.03
N ILE A 37 -4.26 0.59 11.77
CA ILE A 37 -3.25 0.88 12.80
C ILE A 37 -3.40 2.30 13.34
N ILE A 38 -3.54 3.30 12.47
CA ILE A 38 -3.72 4.72 12.87
C ILE A 38 -4.95 4.87 13.78
N SER A 39 -6.06 4.21 13.47
CA SER A 39 -7.27 4.26 14.30
C SER A 39 -7.13 3.57 15.66
N ASN A 40 -6.11 2.72 15.83
CA ASN A 40 -5.83 1.94 17.04
C ASN A 40 -4.56 2.39 17.78
N CYS A 41 -3.90 3.46 17.31
CA CYS A 41 -2.68 4.01 17.89
C CYS A 41 -2.93 5.44 18.35
N SER A 42 -2.55 5.76 19.58
CA SER A 42 -2.65 7.11 20.14
C SER A 42 -1.29 7.81 20.28
N ILE A 43 -0.21 7.17 19.84
CA ILE A 43 1.15 7.72 19.86
C ILE A 43 1.32 8.60 18.61
N LYS A 44 1.47 9.90 18.82
CA LYS A 44 1.48 10.91 17.74
C LYS A 44 2.63 10.68 16.75
N GLU A 45 3.81 10.38 17.26
CA GLU A 45 5.02 10.16 16.46
C GLU A 45 4.84 8.99 15.50
N ILE A 46 4.25 7.88 15.98
CA ILE A 46 3.93 6.71 15.16
C ILE A 46 2.86 7.07 14.13
N ASN A 47 1.78 7.74 14.55
CA ASN A 47 0.71 8.11 13.61
C ASN A 47 1.18 9.07 12.51
N ASN A 48 2.18 9.92 12.76
CA ASN A 48 2.76 10.76 11.71
C ASN A 48 3.46 9.91 10.64
N VAL A 49 4.28 8.93 11.05
CA VAL A 49 4.95 8.00 10.12
C VAL A 49 3.91 7.18 9.34
N LEU A 50 2.96 6.56 10.03
CA LEU A 50 1.94 5.74 9.36
C LEU A 50 1.03 6.55 8.43
N SER A 51 0.75 7.81 8.77
CA SER A 51 -0.05 8.69 7.90
C SER A 51 0.72 9.12 6.64
N HIS A 52 2.05 9.26 6.75
CA HIS A 52 2.92 9.50 5.61
C HIS A 52 2.91 8.30 4.67
N ILE A 53 3.24 7.10 5.17
CA ILE A 53 3.23 5.84 4.41
C ILE A 53 1.88 5.65 3.71
N ARG A 54 0.76 5.70 4.46
CA ARG A 54 -0.59 5.56 3.89
C ARG A 54 -0.87 6.55 2.76
N GLN A 55 -0.35 7.78 2.85
CA GLN A 55 -0.54 8.78 1.81
C GLN A 55 0.26 8.44 0.55
N GLU A 56 1.41 7.80 0.67
CA GLU A 56 2.19 7.27 -0.45
C GLU A 56 1.48 6.08 -1.09
N GLU A 57 0.89 5.16 -0.32
CA GLU A 57 0.07 4.06 -0.87
C GLU A 57 -1.13 4.58 -1.68
N HIS A 58 -1.77 5.66 -1.20
CA HIS A 58 -2.81 6.35 -1.97
C HIS A 58 -2.28 6.88 -3.31
N ASN A 59 -1.04 7.38 -3.33
CA ASN A 59 -0.40 7.86 -4.55
C ASN A 59 -0.03 6.68 -5.47
N HIS A 60 0.53 5.59 -4.94
CA HIS A 60 0.87 4.38 -5.68
C HIS A 60 -0.36 3.82 -6.39
N TYR A 61 -1.48 3.64 -5.68
CA TYR A 61 -2.76 3.24 -6.27
C TYR A 61 -3.18 4.16 -7.43
N GLY A 62 -3.05 5.48 -7.25
CA GLY A 62 -3.37 6.47 -8.28
C GLY A 62 -2.48 6.36 -9.52
N MET A 63 -1.17 6.14 -9.33
CA MET A 63 -0.21 5.93 -10.42
C MET A 63 -0.53 4.67 -11.22
N LEU A 64 -0.79 3.56 -10.52
CA LEU A 64 -1.14 2.28 -11.13
C LEU A 64 -2.48 2.35 -11.88
N LEU A 65 -3.51 2.97 -11.31
CA LEU A 65 -4.80 3.16 -11.97
C LEU A 65 -4.68 4.01 -13.25
N LYS A 66 -3.82 5.03 -13.24
CA LYS A 66 -3.53 5.85 -14.42
C LYS A 66 -2.90 5.00 -15.53
N LEU A 67 -1.93 4.14 -15.20
CA LEU A 67 -1.35 3.19 -16.16
C LEU A 67 -2.38 2.18 -16.64
N LEU A 68 -3.20 1.62 -15.75
CA LEU A 68 -4.23 0.67 -16.11
C LEU A 68 -5.18 1.26 -17.16
N ARG A 69 -5.69 2.47 -16.95
CA ARG A 69 -6.55 3.17 -17.92
C ARG A 69 -5.84 3.51 -19.23
N LYS A 70 -4.51 3.68 -19.22
CA LYS A 70 -3.71 3.87 -20.44
C LYS A 70 -3.62 2.57 -21.25
N TYR A 71 -3.44 1.43 -20.59
CA TYR A 71 -3.19 0.13 -21.24
C TYR A 71 -4.43 -0.75 -21.40
N ASP A 72 -5.54 -0.39 -20.78
CA ASP A 72 -6.84 -1.05 -20.89
C ASP A 72 -7.92 -0.04 -21.36
N PRO A 73 -8.17 0.06 -22.68
CA PRO A 73 -9.15 0.99 -23.21
C PRO A 73 -10.58 0.77 -22.69
N MET A 74 -10.92 -0.47 -22.31
CA MET A 74 -12.23 -0.77 -21.73
C MET A 74 -12.36 -0.21 -20.32
N GLU A 75 -11.27 -0.25 -19.53
CA GLU A 75 -11.22 0.41 -18.21
C GLU A 75 -11.39 1.93 -18.34
N MET A 76 -10.76 2.54 -19.36
CA MET A 76 -10.90 3.98 -19.63
C MET A 76 -12.33 4.34 -20.07
N ASP A 77 -12.93 3.56 -20.97
CA ASP A 77 -14.32 3.76 -21.38
C ASP A 77 -15.28 3.63 -20.20
N ALA A 78 -15.07 2.62 -19.34
CA ALA A 78 -15.85 2.46 -18.12
C ALA A 78 -15.72 3.67 -17.19
N TYR A 79 -14.51 4.20 -17.00
CA TYR A 79 -14.29 5.44 -16.23
C TYR A 79 -15.05 6.63 -16.83
N LEU A 80 -14.92 6.87 -18.13
CA LEU A 80 -15.60 7.97 -18.83
C LEU A 80 -17.12 7.86 -18.74
N LYS A 81 -17.64 6.64 -18.87
CA LYS A 81 -19.06 6.36 -18.67
C LYS A 81 -19.47 6.70 -17.24
N VAL A 82 -18.78 6.20 -16.22
CA VAL A 82 -19.12 6.46 -14.80
C VAL A 82 -19.18 7.96 -14.49
N ILE A 83 -18.16 8.73 -14.89
CA ILE A 83 -18.13 10.18 -14.61
C ILE A 83 -19.20 10.97 -15.37
N SER A 84 -19.76 10.44 -16.45
CA SER A 84 -20.80 11.15 -17.22
C SER A 84 -22.20 11.06 -16.60
N HIS A 85 -22.42 10.16 -15.64
CA HIS A 85 -23.73 9.94 -15.02
C HIS A 85 -23.69 9.82 -13.50
N THR A 86 -22.54 10.09 -12.88
CA THR A 86 -22.34 10.01 -11.44
C THR A 86 -21.96 11.37 -10.88
N ASP A 87 -22.90 12.01 -10.20
CA ASP A 87 -22.65 13.23 -9.44
C ASP A 87 -22.45 12.87 -7.96
N LEU A 88 -21.21 12.92 -7.48
CA LEU A 88 -20.88 12.76 -6.07
C LEU A 88 -20.43 14.10 -5.50
N THR A 89 -21.11 14.56 -4.45
CA THR A 89 -20.61 15.65 -3.62
C THR A 89 -19.44 15.15 -2.79
N PRO A 90 -18.28 15.85 -2.79
CA PRO A 90 -17.17 15.49 -1.92
C PRO A 90 -17.65 15.42 -0.47
N ALA A 91 -17.40 14.29 0.20
CA ALA A 91 -17.74 14.15 1.60
C ALA A 91 -16.98 15.21 2.42
N LYS A 92 -17.70 15.99 3.24
CA LYS A 92 -17.08 16.76 4.33
C LYS A 92 -16.61 15.76 5.37
N GLU A 93 -15.34 15.88 5.78
CA GLU A 93 -14.61 15.08 6.76
C GLU A 93 -15.49 14.26 7.72
N TYR A 94 -15.52 12.95 7.50
CA TYR A 94 -15.83 11.98 8.54
C TYR A 94 -14.69 10.96 8.53
N LEU A 95 -14.23 10.54 9.72
CA LEU A 95 -13.26 9.48 10.03
C LEU A 95 -11.93 9.90 10.68
N THR A 96 -11.81 11.05 11.34
CA THR A 96 -10.79 11.20 12.39
C THR A 96 -11.32 10.68 13.73
N VAL A 97 -11.19 9.37 13.97
CA VAL A 97 -11.29 8.81 15.32
C VAL A 97 -9.87 8.61 15.83
N THR A 98 -9.32 9.66 16.43
CA THR A 98 -8.12 9.56 17.27
C THR A 98 -8.50 9.91 18.70
N THR A 99 -9.33 9.08 19.33
CA THR A 99 -9.59 9.18 20.78
C THR A 99 -9.66 7.78 21.35
N GLY A 100 -8.59 7.34 22.03
CA GLY A 100 -8.54 6.00 22.60
C GLY A 100 -7.18 5.64 23.22
N VAL A 101 -7.12 4.46 23.83
CA VAL A 101 -5.88 3.86 24.34
C VAL A 101 -5.21 3.11 23.19
N THR A 102 -3.88 3.24 23.06
CA THR A 102 -3.11 2.46 22.08
C THR A 102 -3.34 0.97 22.28
N ASN A 103 -3.65 0.25 21.20
CA ASN A 103 -3.86 -1.19 21.25
C ASN A 103 -2.59 -1.90 21.73
N LYS A 104 -2.74 -2.85 22.66
CA LYS A 104 -1.62 -3.65 23.21
C LYS A 104 -0.88 -4.45 22.14
N LEU A 105 -1.50 -4.69 20.99
CA LEU A 105 -0.93 -5.41 19.86
C LEU A 105 -0.25 -4.50 18.82
N LEU A 106 -0.02 -3.22 19.12
CA LEU A 106 0.60 -2.27 18.18
C LEU A 106 1.88 -2.83 17.53
N LEU A 107 2.78 -3.42 18.32
CA LEU A 107 4.02 -3.99 17.79
C LEU A 107 3.77 -5.15 16.81
N ASN A 108 2.69 -5.93 16.99
CA ASN A 108 2.33 -6.96 16.03
C ASN A 108 1.86 -6.33 14.73
N TYR A 109 1.05 -5.28 14.79
CA TYR A 109 0.59 -4.60 13.59
C TYR A 109 1.73 -3.94 12.81
N LEU A 110 2.72 -3.36 13.50
CA LEU A 110 3.93 -2.83 12.86
C LEU A 110 4.74 -3.93 12.15
N ARG A 111 4.85 -5.12 12.76
CA ARG A 111 5.51 -6.28 12.12
C ARG A 111 4.73 -6.79 10.92
N GLU A 112 3.39 -6.79 10.97
CA GLU A 112 2.56 -7.12 9.80
C GLU A 112 2.72 -6.08 8.70
N GLY A 113 2.82 -4.78 9.02
CA GLY A 113 3.15 -3.73 8.05
C GLY A 113 4.50 -3.98 7.38
N ILE A 114 5.55 -4.21 8.16
CA ILE A 114 6.89 -4.58 7.65
C ILE A 114 6.84 -5.79 6.71
N LYS A 115 6.07 -6.82 7.08
CA LYS A 115 5.86 -8.00 6.23
C LYS A 115 5.15 -7.61 4.92
N GLY A 116 4.14 -6.75 4.99
CA GLY A 116 3.44 -6.19 3.82
C GLY A 116 4.39 -5.50 2.86
N GLU A 117 5.28 -4.64 3.37
CA GLU A 117 6.27 -3.93 2.54
C GLU A 117 7.24 -4.89 1.84
N LEU A 118 7.69 -5.92 2.55
CA LEU A 118 8.53 -6.98 1.96
C LEU A 118 7.78 -7.74 0.85
N GLU A 119 6.50 -8.05 1.06
CA GLU A 119 5.65 -8.72 0.06
C GLU A 119 5.42 -7.83 -1.17
N ALA A 120 5.19 -6.53 -0.98
CA ALA A 120 5.04 -5.55 -2.05
C ALA A 120 6.30 -5.42 -2.90
N VAL A 121 7.48 -5.27 -2.28
CA VAL A 121 8.77 -5.23 -2.99
C VAL A 121 8.97 -6.47 -3.85
N ILE A 122 8.73 -7.67 -3.30
CA ILE A 122 8.87 -8.93 -4.04
C ILE A 122 7.92 -8.96 -5.25
N LEU A 123 6.66 -8.56 -5.05
CA LEU A 123 5.66 -8.52 -6.11
C LEU A 123 6.08 -7.58 -7.24
N TYR A 124 6.45 -6.34 -6.91
CA TYR A 124 6.80 -5.34 -7.91
C TYR A 124 8.12 -5.65 -8.62
N GLU A 125 9.11 -6.23 -7.94
CA GLU A 125 10.33 -6.72 -8.59
C GLU A 125 10.04 -7.88 -9.54
N GLN A 126 9.10 -8.76 -9.21
CA GLN A 126 8.63 -9.80 -10.13
C GLN A 126 7.96 -9.18 -11.37
N HIS A 127 7.07 -8.20 -11.18
CA HIS A 127 6.43 -7.51 -12.30
C HIS A 127 7.41 -6.69 -13.15
N LEU A 128 8.42 -6.08 -12.53
CA LEU A 128 9.54 -5.43 -13.22
C LEU A 128 10.33 -6.41 -14.08
N ALA A 129 10.49 -7.67 -13.70
CA ALA A 129 11.15 -8.67 -14.53
C ALA A 129 10.31 -9.05 -15.76
N GLU A 130 9.00 -8.97 -15.66
CA GLU A 130 8.07 -9.54 -16.64
C GLU A 130 7.43 -8.50 -17.58
N ILE A 131 7.33 -7.23 -17.17
CA ILE A 131 6.67 -6.17 -17.95
C ILE A 131 7.70 -5.43 -18.83
N PRO A 132 7.47 -5.35 -20.16
CA PRO A 132 8.43 -4.72 -21.08
C PRO A 132 8.22 -3.21 -21.29
N TYR A 133 7.12 -2.63 -20.81
CA TYR A 133 6.77 -1.23 -21.06
C TYR A 133 7.54 -0.27 -20.15
N THR A 134 8.33 0.63 -20.73
CA THR A 134 9.25 1.52 -20.00
C THR A 134 8.56 2.38 -18.94
N ASP A 135 7.43 3.00 -19.28
CA ASP A 135 6.69 3.87 -18.35
C ASP A 135 6.09 3.11 -17.16
N ILE A 136 5.63 1.86 -17.38
CA ILE A 136 5.22 0.98 -16.29
C ILE A 136 6.42 0.65 -15.41
N ARG A 137 7.55 0.28 -16.02
CA ARG A 137 8.77 -0.06 -15.28
C ARG A 137 9.30 1.11 -14.45
N GLU A 138 9.34 2.32 -15.01
CA GLU A 138 9.76 3.53 -14.29
C GLU A 138 8.85 3.81 -13.10
N THR A 139 7.53 3.62 -13.28
CA THR A 139 6.56 3.79 -12.19
C THR A 139 6.74 2.73 -11.10
N LEU A 140 6.89 1.46 -11.47
CA LEU A 140 7.12 0.36 -10.51
C LEU A 140 8.48 0.50 -9.81
N GLN A 141 9.53 0.96 -10.48
CA GLN A 141 10.83 1.24 -9.86
C GLN A 141 10.73 2.32 -8.79
N LYS A 142 9.93 3.36 -9.06
CA LYS A 142 9.65 4.40 -8.09
C LYS A 142 8.92 3.81 -6.88
N ILE A 143 7.81 3.10 -7.10
CA ILE A 143 7.04 2.46 -6.03
C ILE A 143 7.92 1.53 -5.21
N VAL A 144 8.70 0.65 -5.83
CA VAL A 144 9.65 -0.26 -5.14
C VAL A 144 10.64 0.49 -4.24
N TYR A 145 11.08 1.68 -4.65
CA TYR A 145 11.98 2.48 -3.82
C TYR A 145 11.22 3.06 -2.61
N GLU A 146 10.01 3.58 -2.82
CA GLU A 146 9.13 4.07 -1.75
C GLU A 146 8.78 2.93 -0.75
N GLU A 147 8.46 1.71 -1.20
CA GLU A 147 8.22 0.56 -0.29
C GLU A 147 9.45 0.15 0.53
N LYS A 148 10.66 0.33 -0.04
CA LYS A 148 11.90 0.12 0.71
C LYS A 148 12.08 1.20 1.77
N GLU A 149 11.68 2.44 1.49
CA GLU A 149 11.65 3.50 2.51
C GLU A 149 10.62 3.20 3.60
N HIS A 150 9.39 2.78 3.25
CA HIS A 150 8.36 2.37 4.21
C HIS A 150 8.84 1.27 5.16
N LEU A 151 9.51 0.24 4.62
CA LEU A 151 10.13 -0.84 5.40
C LEU A 151 11.10 -0.28 6.47
N GLU A 152 11.96 0.65 6.07
CA GLU A 152 12.96 1.24 6.97
C GLU A 152 12.31 2.17 8.00
N GLU A 153 11.29 2.94 7.60
CA GLU A 153 10.52 3.78 8.52
C GLU A 153 9.81 2.96 9.61
N LEU A 154 9.16 1.86 9.21
CA LEU A 154 8.50 0.95 10.15
C LEU A 154 9.52 0.22 11.04
N THR A 155 10.66 -0.20 10.49
CA THR A 155 11.75 -0.83 11.25
C THR A 155 12.32 0.15 12.28
N LEU A 156 12.48 1.42 11.91
CA LEU A 156 12.88 2.48 12.81
C LEU A 156 11.83 2.64 13.93
N VAL A 157 10.54 2.70 13.62
CA VAL A 157 9.50 2.75 14.64
C VAL A 157 9.56 1.52 15.55
N LEU A 158 9.62 0.32 14.98
CA LEU A 158 9.63 -0.93 15.73
C LEU A 158 10.81 -0.99 16.71
N THR A 159 12.02 -0.68 16.26
CA THR A 159 13.24 -0.74 17.09
C THR A 159 13.29 0.32 18.21
N ASN A 160 12.57 1.44 18.07
CA ASN A 160 12.48 2.44 19.14
C ASN A 160 11.46 2.07 20.23
N TYR A 161 10.44 1.28 19.91
CA TYR A 161 9.32 1.02 20.81
C TYR A 161 9.24 -0.43 21.31
N ASP A 162 9.90 -1.36 20.63
CA ASP A 162 10.07 -2.72 21.11
C ASP A 162 11.22 -2.78 22.13
N LYS A 163 10.98 -3.47 23.25
CA LYS A 163 12.00 -3.65 24.29
C LYS A 163 12.99 -4.76 23.92
N GLU A 164 12.58 -5.66 23.04
CA GLU A 164 13.41 -6.73 22.56
C GLU A 164 14.33 -6.23 21.44
N LYS A 165 15.55 -6.74 21.43
CA LYS A 165 16.59 -6.34 20.48
C LYS A 165 16.49 -7.22 19.23
N TYR A 166 16.55 -6.59 18.06
CA TYR A 166 16.54 -7.27 16.76
C TYR A 166 17.96 -7.65 16.30
N GLY A 167 18.83 -8.11 17.22
CA GLY A 167 20.18 -8.58 16.92
C GLY A 167 21.09 -7.48 16.34
N PRO A 168 21.50 -7.56 15.06
CA PRO A 168 22.47 -6.62 14.49
C PRO A 168 21.94 -5.19 14.28
N ILE A 169 20.63 -4.99 14.30
CA ILE A 169 19.98 -3.68 14.17
C ILE A 169 19.54 -3.20 15.56
N GLU A 170 20.53 -2.90 16.42
CA GLU A 170 20.32 -2.23 17.70
C GLU A 170 20.48 -0.72 17.54
N LYS A 171 19.60 0.06 18.16
CA LYS A 171 19.82 1.48 18.44
C LYS A 171 20.46 1.67 19.80
#